data_AF-A0A2T2R4G4-F1
#
_entry.id   AF-A0A2T2R4G4-F1
#
_cell.length_a   1.000
_cell.length_b   1.000
_cell.length_c   1.000
_cell.angle_alpha   90.00
_cell.angle_beta   90.00
_cell.angle_gamma   90.00
#
_symmetry.space_group_name_H-M   'P 1'
#
loop_
_entity.id
_entity.type
_entity.pdbx_description
1 polymer ?
#
loop_
_entity_poly.entity_id
_entity_poly.type
_entity_poly.pdbx_seq_one_letter_code
_entity_poly.pdbx_strand_id
1 'polypeptide(L)'
;MRFEPEFEKQEQQENNVDKAKEVLENRSWHRIKKLIKAWMAAGIIAVGAGSLERTAEEVEETSEKIENVIESTKNSQENKPTPKEVTETFIERNAPDSLSPKEQQSLTERVESILQNYGVNEMAYVHTAHEEHNTPKEEQVEQPDAIAISNFEAAGLSSDSLRKIWNEEYYPKGSIKDQIQSVEYVDSTYSESDTSDIYRAGHIKGGEKITFFRPEDFHKFTPMDLVFAFDDTFGHELTHANDWFSDKELDLTERVNFMYDAHTTFKQSTFRDSIDVNSLKDLEGLSGKEQHQVLREWFADIGELYFSTPEEFKTRHPDEYSLVDKWLTKNDPDFDPAEAVMNRSILYDDIPKTTQPNHLEFLQNGNLEDIK
;
A
#
# COMPACT_ATOMS: atom_id res chain seq x y z
N MET A 1 -32.91 13.11 46.58
CA MET A 1 -32.55 12.36 45.36
C MET A 1 -31.11 11.91 45.52
N ARG A 2 -30.84 10.60 45.55
CA ARG A 2 -29.48 10.07 45.45
C ARG A 2 -29.19 9.92 43.96
N PHE A 3 -28.17 10.62 43.48
CA PHE A 3 -27.60 10.37 42.17
C PHE A 3 -26.72 9.13 42.30
N GLU A 4 -27.06 8.06 41.57
CA GLU A 4 -26.08 7.01 41.28
C GLU A 4 -25.07 7.58 40.29
N PRO A 5 -23.75 7.41 40.52
CA PRO A 5 -22.73 7.92 39.62
C PRO A 5 -22.75 7.13 38.30
N GLU A 6 -22.83 7.85 37.18
CA GLU A 6 -22.86 7.28 35.80
C GLU A 6 -21.64 6.38 35.47
N PHE A 7 -20.58 6.47 36.27
CA PHE A 7 -19.37 5.64 36.15
C PHE A 7 -19.62 4.13 36.34
N GLU A 8 -20.48 3.73 37.29
CA GLU A 8 -20.76 2.29 37.53
C GLU A 8 -21.55 1.65 36.38
N LYS A 9 -22.25 2.45 35.57
CA LYS A 9 -23.02 1.96 34.43
C LYS A 9 -22.15 1.70 33.19
N GLN A 10 -21.10 2.50 32.97
CA GLN A 10 -20.15 2.26 31.87
C GLN A 10 -19.30 1.01 32.12
N GLU A 11 -18.78 0.82 33.33
CA GLU A 11 -17.96 -0.34 33.68
C GLU A 11 -18.77 -1.66 33.64
N GLN A 12 -20.06 -1.63 34.00
CA GLN A 12 -20.96 -2.78 33.80
C GLN A 12 -21.26 -3.06 32.32
N GLN A 13 -21.29 -2.03 31.48
CA GLN A 13 -21.62 -2.18 30.07
C GLN A 13 -20.43 -2.75 29.27
N GLU A 14 -19.21 -2.33 29.56
CA GLU A 14 -17.97 -2.90 29.00
C GLU A 14 -17.79 -4.37 29.41
N ASN A 15 -17.97 -4.69 30.70
CA ASN A 15 -17.91 -6.07 31.20
C ASN A 15 -18.95 -7.01 30.56
N ASN A 16 -20.10 -6.47 30.11
CA ASN A 16 -21.13 -7.26 29.44
C ASN A 16 -20.83 -7.48 27.95
N VAL A 17 -20.15 -6.53 27.29
CA VAL A 17 -19.69 -6.66 25.90
C VAL A 17 -18.56 -7.69 25.80
N ASP A 18 -17.61 -7.67 26.73
CA ASP A 18 -16.50 -8.62 26.75
C ASP A 18 -16.97 -10.05 27.04
N LYS A 19 -17.90 -10.22 27.99
CA LYS A 19 -18.57 -11.52 28.21
C LYS A 19 -19.36 -11.99 26.99
N ALA A 20 -20.01 -11.08 26.26
CA ALA A 20 -20.75 -11.44 25.06
C ALA A 20 -19.82 -11.88 23.92
N LYS A 21 -18.66 -11.21 23.75
CA LYS A 21 -17.62 -11.61 22.79
C LYS A 21 -17.03 -12.98 23.15
N GLU A 22 -16.67 -13.19 24.43
CA GLU A 22 -16.15 -14.47 24.92
C GLU A 22 -17.15 -15.63 24.70
N VAL A 23 -18.45 -15.40 24.90
CA VAL A 23 -19.51 -16.39 24.64
C VAL A 23 -19.68 -16.65 23.14
N LEU A 24 -19.57 -15.63 22.30
CA LEU A 24 -19.69 -15.77 20.84
C LEU A 24 -18.49 -16.50 20.23
N GLU A 25 -17.28 -16.22 20.70
CA GLU A 25 -16.06 -16.92 20.29
C GLU A 25 -16.06 -18.37 20.78
N ASN A 26 -16.44 -18.63 22.02
CA ASN A 26 -16.57 -20.01 22.50
C ASN A 26 -17.63 -20.80 21.71
N ARG A 27 -18.71 -20.14 21.25
CA ARG A 27 -19.73 -20.77 20.39
C ARG A 27 -19.26 -21.01 18.95
N SER A 28 -18.48 -20.12 18.36
CA SER A 28 -17.92 -20.31 17.02
C SER A 28 -16.90 -21.46 17.01
N TRP A 29 -16.02 -21.51 18.01
CA TRP A 29 -15.06 -22.61 18.19
C TRP A 29 -15.74 -23.95 18.47
N HIS A 30 -16.81 -23.98 19.26
CA HIS A 30 -17.59 -25.19 19.48
C HIS A 30 -18.24 -25.71 18.19
N ARG A 31 -18.72 -24.81 17.32
CA ARG A 31 -19.28 -25.18 16.00
C ARG A 31 -18.21 -25.74 15.05
N ILE A 32 -17.02 -25.12 15.01
CA ILE A 32 -15.89 -25.61 14.22
C ILE A 32 -15.46 -27.00 14.69
N LYS A 33 -15.28 -27.22 15.99
CA LYS A 33 -14.97 -28.55 16.55
C LYS A 33 -16.04 -29.60 16.21
N LYS A 34 -17.32 -29.21 16.19
CA LYS A 34 -18.43 -30.11 15.81
C LYS A 34 -18.42 -30.47 14.32
N LEU A 35 -18.11 -29.51 13.44
CA LEU A 35 -17.99 -29.73 12.00
C LEU A 35 -16.81 -30.64 11.66
N ILE A 36 -15.65 -30.42 12.29
CA ILE A 36 -14.47 -31.28 12.11
C ILE A 36 -14.78 -32.70 12.58
N LYS A 37 -15.39 -32.89 13.76
CA LYS A 37 -15.82 -34.22 14.24
C LYS A 37 -16.85 -34.90 13.32
N ALA A 38 -17.79 -34.14 12.76
CA ALA A 38 -18.77 -34.67 11.81
C ALA A 38 -18.12 -35.09 10.48
N TRP A 39 -17.15 -34.32 9.99
CA TRP A 39 -16.40 -34.62 8.77
C TRP A 39 -15.52 -35.87 8.95
N MET A 40 -14.84 -35.99 10.09
CA MET A 40 -14.06 -37.18 10.46
C MET A 40 -14.94 -38.43 10.62
N ALA A 41 -16.11 -38.31 11.27
CA ALA A 41 -17.07 -39.41 11.39
C ALA A 41 -17.63 -39.86 10.03
N ALA A 42 -17.82 -38.93 9.08
CA ALA A 42 -18.27 -39.24 7.73
C ALA A 42 -17.19 -39.94 6.89
N GLY A 43 -15.90 -39.56 7.04
CA GLY A 43 -14.78 -40.22 6.38
C GLY A 43 -14.58 -41.67 6.85
N ILE A 44 -14.79 -41.95 8.14
CA ILE A 44 -14.67 -43.29 8.75
C ILE A 44 -15.71 -44.29 8.21
N ILE A 45 -16.88 -43.84 7.76
CA ILE A 45 -17.95 -44.71 7.22
C ILE A 45 -17.61 -45.21 5.80
N ALA A 46 -16.70 -44.55 5.08
CA ALA A 46 -16.42 -44.83 3.67
C ALA A 46 -15.31 -45.86 3.41
N VAL A 47 -14.53 -46.27 4.42
CA VAL A 47 -13.34 -47.13 4.22
C VAL A 47 -13.44 -48.41 5.06
N GLY A 48 -13.29 -49.58 4.41
CA GLY A 48 -13.48 -50.90 5.01
C GLY A 48 -12.53 -51.23 6.18
N ALA A 49 -12.91 -52.23 6.98
CA ALA A 49 -12.42 -52.48 8.35
C ALA A 49 -10.90 -52.58 8.56
N GLY A 50 -10.10 -52.95 7.55
CA GLY A 50 -8.63 -52.99 7.64
C GLY A 50 -7.93 -51.64 7.43
N SER A 51 -8.64 -50.64 6.91
CA SER A 51 -8.15 -49.26 6.78
C SER A 51 -8.45 -48.40 8.01
N LEU A 52 -9.36 -48.85 8.88
CA LEU A 52 -9.88 -48.04 9.99
C LEU A 52 -8.84 -47.67 11.05
N GLU A 53 -7.88 -48.55 11.34
CA GLU A 53 -6.82 -48.27 12.33
C GLU A 53 -5.85 -47.20 11.82
N ARG A 54 -5.44 -47.29 10.55
CA ARG A 54 -4.55 -46.31 9.93
C ARG A 54 -5.23 -44.94 9.76
N THR A 55 -6.53 -44.94 9.44
CA THR A 55 -7.33 -43.70 9.38
C THR A 55 -7.58 -43.11 10.77
N ALA A 56 -7.65 -43.93 11.84
CA ALA A 56 -7.80 -43.46 13.20
C ALA A 56 -6.51 -42.77 13.72
N GLU A 57 -5.34 -43.35 13.46
CA GLU A 57 -4.04 -42.74 13.79
C GLU A 57 -3.84 -41.41 13.05
N GLU A 58 -4.13 -41.37 11.74
CA GLU A 58 -4.02 -40.13 10.94
C GLU A 58 -5.00 -39.03 11.42
N VAL A 59 -6.19 -39.43 11.90
CA VAL A 59 -7.19 -38.53 12.48
C VAL A 59 -6.75 -38.00 13.84
N GLU A 60 -6.15 -38.84 14.69
CA GLU A 60 -5.64 -38.45 16.01
C GLU A 60 -4.46 -37.48 15.86
N GLU A 61 -3.51 -37.77 14.96
CA GLU A 61 -2.37 -36.89 14.65
C GLU A 61 -2.83 -35.52 14.10
N THR A 62 -3.85 -35.53 13.23
CA THR A 62 -4.42 -34.29 12.68
C THR A 62 -5.16 -33.50 13.76
N SER A 63 -5.85 -34.17 14.68
CA SER A 63 -6.53 -33.53 15.81
C SER A 63 -5.53 -32.88 16.77
N GLU A 64 -4.43 -33.55 17.12
CA GLU A 64 -3.36 -32.97 17.94
C GLU A 64 -2.72 -31.75 17.26
N LYS A 65 -2.46 -31.80 15.95
CA LYS A 65 -1.94 -30.64 15.20
C LYS A 65 -2.89 -29.45 15.25
N ILE A 66 -4.19 -29.69 15.10
CA ILE A 66 -5.20 -28.63 15.19
C ILE A 66 -5.30 -28.07 16.61
N GLU A 67 -5.28 -28.92 17.65
CA GLU A 67 -5.30 -28.46 19.04
C GLU A 67 -4.05 -27.65 19.39
N ASN A 68 -2.86 -28.07 18.94
CA ASN A 68 -1.62 -27.31 19.11
C ASN A 68 -1.67 -25.95 18.41
N VAL A 69 -2.23 -25.87 17.19
CA VAL A 69 -2.43 -24.59 16.48
C VAL A 69 -3.43 -23.70 17.21
N ILE A 70 -4.51 -24.26 17.74
CA ILE A 70 -5.50 -23.51 18.52
C ILE A 70 -4.88 -22.98 19.82
N GLU A 71 -4.11 -23.80 20.53
CA GLU A 71 -3.45 -23.46 21.79
C GLU A 71 -2.33 -22.44 21.58
N SER A 72 -1.53 -22.56 20.50
CA SER A 72 -0.55 -21.54 20.13
C SER A 72 -1.23 -20.23 19.73
N THR A 73 -2.37 -20.28 19.04
CA THR A 73 -3.14 -19.09 18.67
C THR A 73 -3.73 -18.41 19.91
N LYS A 74 -4.26 -19.18 20.87
CA LYS A 74 -4.74 -18.65 22.15
C LYS A 74 -3.64 -18.02 23.00
N ASN A 75 -2.51 -18.71 23.15
CA ASN A 75 -1.35 -18.17 23.87
C ASN A 75 -0.78 -16.91 23.19
N SER A 76 -0.87 -16.81 21.86
CA SER A 76 -0.50 -15.60 21.11
C SER A 76 -1.50 -14.45 21.28
N GLN A 77 -2.76 -14.75 21.60
CA GLN A 77 -3.78 -13.75 21.89
C GLN A 77 -3.74 -13.27 23.34
N GLU A 78 -3.43 -14.15 24.30
CA GLU A 78 -3.32 -13.81 25.72
C GLU A 78 -2.02 -13.08 26.07
N ASN A 79 -0.96 -13.20 25.25
CA ASN A 79 0.32 -12.51 25.42
C ASN A 79 0.60 -11.48 24.32
N LYS A 80 -0.43 -10.78 23.82
CA LYS A 80 -0.17 -9.66 22.90
C LYS A 80 0.55 -8.55 23.66
N PRO A 81 1.71 -8.08 23.16
CA PRO A 81 2.40 -6.98 23.80
C PRO A 81 1.48 -5.75 23.80
N THR A 82 1.43 -5.08 24.94
CA THR A 82 0.71 -3.81 25.09
C THR A 82 1.37 -2.74 24.22
N PRO A 83 0.65 -1.69 23.80
CA PRO A 83 1.25 -0.57 23.05
C PRO A 83 2.49 -0.01 23.75
N LYS A 84 2.46 0.08 25.08
CA LYS A 84 3.60 0.53 25.88
C LYS A 84 4.82 -0.40 25.74
N GLU A 85 4.63 -1.72 25.86
CA GLU A 85 5.72 -2.69 25.70
C GLU A 85 6.30 -2.67 24.27
N VAL A 86 5.46 -2.44 23.25
CA VAL A 86 5.90 -2.27 21.86
C VAL A 86 6.74 -1.00 21.72
N THR A 87 6.27 0.14 22.26
CA THR A 87 7.02 1.40 22.23
C THR A 87 8.36 1.27 22.95
N GLU A 88 8.38 0.74 24.17
CA GLU A 88 9.61 0.58 24.96
C GLU A 88 10.61 -0.32 24.22
N THR A 89 10.16 -1.46 23.69
CA THR A 89 11.01 -2.38 22.93
C THR A 89 11.52 -1.75 21.64
N PHE A 90 10.68 -0.97 20.95
CA PHE A 90 11.06 -0.28 19.72
C PHE A 90 12.16 0.74 19.99
N ILE A 91 11.98 1.59 21.02
CA ILE A 91 12.95 2.62 21.40
C ILE A 91 14.25 1.97 21.88
N GLU A 92 14.19 0.95 22.72
CA GLU A 92 15.39 0.27 23.23
C GLU A 92 16.25 -0.36 22.12
N ARG A 93 15.61 -0.91 21.09
CA ARG A 93 16.31 -1.65 20.03
C ARG A 93 16.74 -0.81 18.84
N ASN A 94 15.98 0.24 18.53
CA ASN A 94 16.10 0.91 17.25
C ASN A 94 16.36 2.41 17.34
N ALA A 95 16.19 3.03 18.51
CA ALA A 95 16.60 4.43 18.66
C ALA A 95 18.12 4.52 18.55
N PRO A 96 18.68 5.37 17.67
CA PRO A 96 20.12 5.58 17.62
C PRO A 96 20.65 6.00 19.00
N ASP A 97 21.77 5.41 19.42
CA ASP A 97 22.47 5.78 20.67
C ASP A 97 22.84 7.27 20.71
N SER A 98 22.86 7.92 19.55
CA SER A 98 23.15 9.34 19.37
C SER A 98 21.98 10.28 19.66
N LEU A 99 20.75 9.78 19.82
CA LEU A 99 19.60 10.64 20.08
C LEU A 99 19.68 11.30 21.47
N SER A 100 19.46 12.61 21.51
CA SER A 100 19.28 13.33 22.77
C SER A 100 18.00 12.88 23.49
N PRO A 101 17.90 13.09 24.82
CA PRO A 101 16.69 12.75 25.57
C PRO A 101 15.40 13.37 25.01
N LYS A 102 15.51 14.57 24.42
CA LYS A 102 14.36 15.25 23.80
C LYS A 102 13.94 14.57 22.49
N GLU A 103 14.89 14.12 21.69
CA GLU A 103 14.62 13.40 20.45
C GLU A 103 14.04 12.01 20.74
N GLN A 104 14.56 11.31 21.75
CA GLN A 104 13.99 10.04 22.21
C GLN A 104 12.54 10.21 22.69
N GLN A 105 12.27 11.22 23.51
CA GLN A 105 10.90 11.52 23.93
C GLN A 105 9.98 11.81 22.74
N SER A 106 10.43 12.62 21.78
CA SER A 106 9.65 12.92 20.59
C SER A 106 9.38 11.66 19.75
N LEU A 107 10.35 10.75 19.63
CA LEU A 107 10.16 9.50 18.90
C LEU A 107 9.16 8.58 19.60
N THR A 108 9.25 8.47 20.93
CA THR A 108 8.27 7.73 21.76
C THR A 108 6.86 8.24 21.53
N GLU A 109 6.64 9.56 21.60
CA GLU A 109 5.32 10.18 21.40
C GLU A 109 4.77 9.90 19.98
N ARG A 110 5.63 9.85 18.96
CA ARG A 110 5.25 9.51 17.58
C ARG A 110 4.85 8.04 17.45
N VAL A 111 5.64 7.13 18.01
CA VAL A 111 5.33 5.69 18.01
C VAL A 111 4.02 5.41 18.74
N GLU A 112 3.79 6.02 19.90
CA GLU A 112 2.53 5.90 20.64
C GLU A 112 1.34 6.42 19.82
N SER A 113 1.51 7.53 19.11
CA SER A 113 0.48 8.08 18.23
C SER A 113 0.15 7.12 17.09
N ILE A 114 1.15 6.54 16.42
CA ILE A 114 0.93 5.56 15.35
C ILE A 114 0.21 4.32 15.90
N LEU A 115 0.66 3.78 17.03
CA LEU A 115 0.03 2.63 17.67
C LEU A 115 -1.43 2.89 18.05
N GLN A 116 -1.74 4.10 18.51
CA GLN A 116 -3.10 4.47 18.88
C GLN A 116 -4.04 4.52 17.66
N ASN A 117 -3.57 4.99 16.51
CA ASN A 117 -4.40 5.15 15.31
C ASN A 117 -4.47 3.86 14.47
N TYR A 118 -3.34 3.16 14.31
CA TYR A 118 -3.22 2.03 13.38
C TYR A 118 -3.09 0.66 14.07
N GLY A 119 -2.83 0.64 15.39
CA GLY A 119 -2.66 -0.58 16.17
C GLY A 119 -1.28 -1.22 16.07
N VAL A 120 -1.04 -2.22 16.92
CA VAL A 120 0.26 -2.91 17.07
C VAL A 120 0.74 -3.60 15.79
N ASN A 121 -0.20 -4.09 14.98
CA ASN A 121 0.14 -4.76 13.72
C ASN A 121 0.87 -3.82 12.76
N GLU A 122 0.56 -2.52 12.79
CA GLU A 122 1.15 -1.56 11.84
C GLU A 122 2.61 -1.25 12.17
N MET A 123 2.94 -1.13 13.47
CA MET A 123 4.35 -1.02 13.86
C MET A 123 5.14 -2.29 13.52
N ALA A 124 4.51 -3.46 13.56
CA ALA A 124 5.13 -4.69 13.08
C ALA A 124 5.35 -4.65 11.55
N TYR A 125 4.44 -4.05 10.78
CA TYR A 125 4.62 -3.84 9.34
C TYR A 125 5.77 -2.88 9.02
N VAL A 126 5.88 -1.74 9.71
CA VAL A 126 7.00 -0.81 9.56
C VAL A 126 8.35 -1.48 9.88
N HIS A 127 8.40 -2.29 10.93
CA HIS A 127 9.59 -3.08 11.26
C HIS A 127 9.91 -4.14 10.21
N THR A 128 8.89 -4.86 9.74
CA THR A 128 9.05 -5.90 8.69
C THR A 128 9.58 -5.28 7.40
N ALA A 129 9.05 -4.12 6.98
CA ALA A 129 9.55 -3.40 5.81
C ALA A 129 11.05 -3.07 5.97
N HIS A 130 11.45 -2.51 7.11
CA HIS A 130 12.86 -2.24 7.39
C HIS A 130 13.75 -3.50 7.33
N GLU A 131 13.29 -4.62 7.88
CA GLU A 131 14.02 -5.90 7.83
C GLU A 131 14.11 -6.47 6.40
N GLU A 132 13.02 -6.39 5.62
CA GLU A 132 12.98 -6.85 4.22
C GLU A 132 13.99 -6.09 3.35
N HIS A 133 14.18 -4.79 3.60
CA HIS A 133 15.13 -3.96 2.86
C HIS A 133 16.58 -4.11 3.33
N ASN A 134 16.81 -4.39 4.62
CA ASN A 134 18.15 -4.58 5.19
C ASN A 134 18.67 -6.02 5.13
N THR A 135 17.82 -6.98 4.76
CA THR A 135 18.26 -8.36 4.55
C THR A 135 19.14 -8.41 3.30
N PRO A 136 20.42 -8.84 3.40
CA PRO A 136 21.28 -8.98 2.23
C PRO A 136 20.64 -9.97 1.25
N LYS A 137 20.18 -9.48 0.09
CA LYS A 137 19.71 -10.36 -0.99
C LYS A 137 20.93 -11.16 -1.47
N GLU A 138 21.00 -12.47 -1.14
CA GLU A 138 21.99 -13.38 -1.71
C GLU A 138 21.87 -13.31 -3.25
N GLU A 139 22.96 -12.92 -3.91
CA GLU A 139 23.01 -12.53 -5.34
C GLU A 139 22.17 -11.28 -5.67
N GLN A 140 22.63 -10.09 -5.24
CA GLN A 140 22.27 -8.86 -5.94
C GLN A 140 22.80 -8.94 -7.37
N VAL A 141 21.95 -9.41 -8.29
CA VAL A 141 22.09 -9.14 -9.72
C VAL A 141 22.27 -7.62 -9.84
N GLU A 142 23.39 -7.17 -10.43
CA GLU A 142 23.61 -5.75 -10.70
C GLU A 142 22.34 -5.17 -11.32
N GLN A 143 21.64 -4.33 -10.55
CA GLN A 143 20.51 -3.58 -11.03
C GLN A 143 21.04 -2.67 -12.14
N PRO A 144 20.46 -2.69 -13.35
CA PRO A 144 20.89 -1.78 -14.39
C PRO A 144 20.73 -0.34 -13.89
N ASP A 145 21.71 0.52 -14.19
CA ASP A 145 21.69 1.95 -13.82
C ASP A 145 20.46 2.71 -14.37
N ALA A 146 19.72 2.11 -15.31
CA ALA A 146 18.50 2.67 -15.89
C ALA A 146 17.32 1.71 -15.72
N ILE A 147 16.18 2.25 -15.30
CA ILE A 147 14.92 1.52 -15.16
C ILE A 147 14.51 0.82 -16.45
N ALA A 148 14.00 -0.40 -16.39
CA ALA A 148 13.56 -1.11 -17.59
C ALA A 148 12.15 -0.62 -18.02
N ILE A 149 12.06 0.18 -19.08
CA ILE A 149 10.78 0.60 -19.69
C ILE A 149 10.52 -0.19 -20.96
N SER A 150 9.33 -0.80 -21.09
CA SER A 150 9.02 -1.69 -22.23
C SER A 150 7.53 -1.73 -22.63
N ASN A 151 7.30 -2.17 -23.87
CA ASN A 151 6.01 -2.51 -24.47
C ASN A 151 5.04 -1.34 -24.73
N PHE A 152 5.45 -0.09 -24.52
CA PHE A 152 4.62 1.09 -24.78
C PHE A 152 4.35 1.33 -26.27
N GLU A 153 5.08 0.65 -27.15
CA GLU A 153 4.84 0.67 -28.60
C GLU A 153 3.44 0.15 -28.95
N ALA A 154 2.89 -0.77 -28.13
CA ALA A 154 1.52 -1.24 -28.28
C ALA A 154 0.48 -0.14 -27.97
N ALA A 155 0.84 0.85 -27.14
CA ALA A 155 0.04 2.06 -26.91
C ALA A 155 0.32 3.16 -27.96
N GLY A 156 1.20 2.91 -28.94
CA GLY A 156 1.64 3.90 -29.92
C GLY A 156 2.70 4.88 -29.41
N LEU A 157 3.29 4.62 -28.24
CA LEU A 157 4.32 5.44 -27.61
C LEU A 157 5.70 4.77 -27.69
N SER A 158 6.76 5.57 -27.66
CA SER A 158 8.13 5.05 -27.69
C SER A 158 8.63 4.81 -26.26
N SER A 159 8.97 3.57 -25.91
CA SER A 159 9.56 3.22 -24.61
C SER A 159 10.86 4.00 -24.35
N ASP A 160 11.67 4.23 -25.39
CA ASP A 160 12.89 5.04 -25.30
C ASP A 160 12.61 6.52 -25.03
N SER A 161 11.48 7.05 -25.51
CA SER A 161 11.11 8.44 -25.25
C SER A 161 10.61 8.59 -23.81
N LEU A 162 9.78 7.65 -23.33
CA LEU A 162 9.35 7.59 -21.94
C LEU A 162 10.53 7.43 -20.98
N ARG A 163 11.57 6.69 -21.35
CA ARG A 163 12.81 6.58 -20.56
C ARG A 163 13.58 7.88 -20.41
N LYS A 164 13.45 8.80 -21.36
CA LYS A 164 14.03 10.14 -21.25
C LYS A 164 13.21 11.06 -20.35
N ILE A 165 11.94 10.74 -20.12
CA ILE A 165 11.02 11.51 -19.29
C ILE A 165 11.06 10.98 -17.85
N TRP A 166 10.90 9.67 -17.67
CA TRP A 166 10.88 8.97 -16.39
C TRP A 166 12.29 8.62 -15.93
N ASN A 167 13.05 9.62 -15.53
CA ASN A 167 14.38 9.45 -14.96
C ASN A 167 14.70 10.57 -13.94
N GLU A 168 15.82 10.42 -13.23
CA GLU A 168 16.24 11.34 -12.16
C GLU A 168 16.76 12.71 -12.64
N GLU A 169 16.66 13.02 -13.94
CA GLU A 169 16.80 14.40 -14.43
C GLU A 169 15.50 15.20 -14.18
N TYR A 170 14.34 14.52 -14.18
CA TYR A 170 13.02 15.14 -14.06
C TYR A 170 12.21 14.66 -12.86
N TYR A 171 12.81 13.82 -12.02
CA TYR A 171 12.31 13.36 -10.73
C TYR A 171 13.47 13.44 -9.72
N PRO A 172 13.20 13.57 -8.40
CA PRO A 172 14.25 13.71 -7.40
C PRO A 172 15.26 12.55 -7.43
N LYS A 173 16.55 12.85 -7.18
CA LYS A 173 17.56 11.78 -7.07
C LYS A 173 17.22 10.79 -5.96
N GLY A 174 17.39 9.50 -6.24
CA GLY A 174 17.08 8.41 -5.32
C GLY A 174 15.60 8.02 -5.30
N SER A 175 14.72 8.73 -6.03
CA SER A 175 13.31 8.38 -6.09
C SER A 175 13.02 7.28 -7.10
N ILE A 176 13.85 7.14 -8.14
CA ILE A 176 13.67 6.13 -9.20
C ILE A 176 14.72 5.04 -9.06
N LYS A 177 16.01 5.41 -9.00
CA LYS A 177 17.10 4.45 -8.90
C LYS A 177 16.95 3.65 -7.61
N ASP A 178 17.17 2.34 -7.71
CA ASP A 178 17.01 1.37 -6.62
C ASP A 178 15.58 1.22 -6.05
N GLN A 179 14.64 2.14 -6.33
CA GLN A 179 13.23 2.03 -5.96
C GLN A 179 12.45 1.26 -7.03
N ILE A 180 12.53 1.70 -8.29
CA ILE A 180 11.80 1.13 -9.43
C ILE A 180 12.74 0.29 -10.31
N GLN A 181 12.41 -0.98 -10.53
CA GLN A 181 13.14 -1.86 -11.45
C GLN A 181 12.61 -1.76 -12.88
N SER A 182 11.28 -1.75 -13.03
CA SER A 182 10.67 -1.79 -14.36
C SER A 182 9.32 -1.10 -14.44
N VAL A 183 9.05 -0.57 -15.62
CA VAL A 183 7.77 0.00 -16.02
C VAL A 183 7.36 -0.68 -17.32
N GLU A 184 6.21 -1.34 -17.32
CA GLU A 184 5.74 -2.05 -18.50
C GLU A 184 4.31 -1.66 -18.87
N TYR A 185 4.03 -1.69 -20.16
CA TYR A 185 2.68 -1.64 -20.67
C TYR A 185 2.20 -3.04 -21.08
N VAL A 186 0.96 -3.37 -20.74
CA VAL A 186 0.32 -4.63 -21.11
C VAL A 186 -0.90 -4.33 -21.98
N ASP A 187 -0.87 -4.81 -23.23
CA ASP A 187 -1.95 -4.67 -24.22
C ASP A 187 -3.13 -5.63 -23.93
N SER A 188 -3.58 -5.66 -22.69
CA SER A 188 -4.78 -6.35 -22.24
C SER A 188 -5.52 -5.47 -21.24
N THR A 189 -6.85 -5.47 -21.32
CA THR A 189 -7.70 -4.83 -20.33
C THR A 189 -7.63 -5.62 -19.02
N TYR A 190 -7.50 -4.92 -17.89
CA TYR A 190 -7.49 -5.56 -16.58
C TYR A 190 -8.86 -6.15 -16.26
N SER A 191 -8.95 -7.45 -15.91
CA SER A 191 -10.22 -8.17 -15.81
C SER A 191 -10.73 -8.40 -14.37
N GLU A 192 -10.24 -7.68 -13.36
CA GLU A 192 -10.90 -7.69 -12.05
C GLU A 192 -11.96 -6.59 -12.03
N SER A 193 -13.21 -7.05 -12.04
CA SER A 193 -14.41 -6.26 -11.88
C SER A 193 -14.28 -5.18 -10.80
N ASP A 194 -14.80 -3.99 -11.09
CA ASP A 194 -15.31 -2.99 -10.12
C ASP A 194 -14.40 -1.80 -9.69
N THR A 195 -13.66 -1.12 -10.59
CA THR A 195 -13.51 0.35 -10.48
C THR A 195 -13.49 1.03 -11.84
N SER A 196 -14.04 2.24 -11.90
CA SER A 196 -14.28 3.08 -13.09
C SER A 196 -13.06 3.89 -13.55
N ASP A 197 -11.86 3.51 -13.14
CA ASP A 197 -10.66 4.30 -13.40
C ASP A 197 -10.16 4.03 -14.82
N ILE A 198 -9.94 5.13 -15.55
CA ILE A 198 -9.63 5.11 -16.97
C ILE A 198 -8.31 4.36 -17.22
N TYR A 199 -7.42 4.29 -16.23
CA TYR A 199 -6.21 3.46 -16.24
C TYR A 199 -6.06 2.76 -14.90
N ARG A 200 -5.57 1.51 -14.92
CA ARG A 200 -4.96 0.92 -13.74
C ARG A 200 -3.48 0.80 -14.03
N ALA A 201 -2.67 1.52 -13.26
CA ALA A 201 -1.40 0.94 -12.88
C ALA A 201 -1.64 0.07 -11.65
N GLY A 202 -0.93 -1.05 -11.58
CA GLY A 202 -0.87 -1.84 -10.37
C GLY A 202 0.56 -1.87 -9.90
N HIS A 203 0.84 -1.25 -8.76
CA HIS A 203 2.04 -1.55 -8.00
C HIS A 203 1.96 -2.99 -7.46
N ILE A 204 2.67 -3.91 -8.11
CA ILE A 204 2.69 -5.31 -7.69
C ILE A 204 3.54 -5.41 -6.40
N LYS A 205 3.00 -6.09 -5.38
CA LYS A 205 3.67 -6.40 -4.10
C LYS A 205 5.18 -6.65 -4.29
N GLY A 206 6.01 -5.74 -3.76
CA GLY A 206 7.48 -5.83 -3.85
C GLY A 206 8.21 -4.52 -4.19
N GLY A 207 7.50 -3.41 -4.46
CA GLY A 207 8.13 -2.07 -4.53
C GLY A 207 8.67 -1.67 -5.90
N GLU A 208 8.84 -2.64 -6.79
CA GLU A 208 9.87 -2.55 -7.83
C GLU A 208 9.31 -2.49 -9.26
N LYS A 209 7.99 -2.67 -9.47
CA LYS A 209 7.42 -2.77 -10.82
C LYS A 209 6.10 -2.02 -10.95
N ILE A 210 6.06 -1.14 -11.95
CA ILE A 210 4.87 -0.41 -12.37
C ILE A 210 4.32 -1.06 -13.65
N THR A 211 3.07 -1.50 -13.63
CA THR A 211 2.43 -2.15 -14.78
C THR A 211 1.22 -1.36 -15.22
N PHE A 212 1.26 -0.80 -16.43
CA PHE A 212 0.15 -0.10 -17.06
C PHE A 212 -0.69 -1.05 -17.91
N PHE A 213 -2.00 -1.07 -17.70
CA PHE A 213 -2.93 -1.85 -18.52
C PHE A 213 -3.62 -0.99 -19.57
N ARG A 214 -3.98 -1.61 -20.70
CA ARG A 214 -4.77 -0.92 -21.73
C ARG A 214 -6.13 -0.49 -21.17
N PRO A 215 -6.53 0.79 -21.29
CA PRO A 215 -7.87 1.25 -20.93
C PRO A 215 -8.95 0.60 -21.81
N GLU A 216 -10.15 0.38 -21.29
CA GLU A 216 -11.27 -0.16 -22.09
C GLU A 216 -11.61 0.75 -23.28
N ASP A 217 -11.54 2.07 -23.05
CA ASP A 217 -11.84 3.12 -24.00
C ASP A 217 -10.62 3.62 -24.80
N PHE A 218 -9.57 2.79 -24.94
CA PHE A 218 -8.29 3.16 -25.58
C PHE A 218 -8.42 3.93 -26.91
N HIS A 219 -9.40 3.56 -27.73
CA HIS A 219 -9.68 4.16 -29.04
C HIS A 219 -10.14 5.63 -28.98
N LYS A 220 -10.49 6.16 -27.79
CA LYS A 220 -10.92 7.55 -27.60
C LYS A 220 -9.75 8.49 -27.28
N PHE A 221 -8.57 7.95 -26.95
CA PHE A 221 -7.44 8.74 -26.49
C PHE A 221 -6.44 8.98 -27.61
N THR A 222 -5.98 10.21 -27.75
CA THR A 222 -4.81 10.50 -28.57
C THR A 222 -3.55 10.00 -27.87
N PRO A 223 -2.43 9.80 -28.60
CA PRO A 223 -1.15 9.49 -27.97
C PRO A 223 -0.73 10.50 -26.90
N MET A 224 -1.10 11.78 -27.06
CA MET A 224 -0.77 12.80 -26.07
C MET A 224 -1.61 12.64 -24.79
N ASP A 225 -2.90 12.32 -24.92
CA ASP A 225 -3.76 12.04 -23.76
C ASP A 225 -3.22 10.85 -22.95
N LEU A 226 -2.71 9.82 -23.66
CA LEU A 226 -2.08 8.66 -23.03
C LEU A 226 -0.78 9.01 -22.30
N VAL A 227 0.06 9.88 -22.89
CA VAL A 227 1.30 10.32 -22.25
C VAL A 227 1.01 11.05 -20.93
N PHE A 228 0.07 12.00 -20.93
CA PHE A 228 -0.30 12.72 -19.71
C PHE A 228 -0.86 11.76 -18.66
N ALA A 229 -1.78 10.89 -19.04
CA ALA A 229 -2.36 9.92 -18.11
C ALA A 229 -1.29 8.97 -17.52
N PHE A 230 -0.36 8.49 -18.34
CA PHE A 230 0.73 7.64 -17.86
C PHE A 230 1.72 8.41 -16.98
N ASP A 231 1.97 9.70 -17.23
CA ASP A 231 2.86 10.52 -16.41
C ASP A 231 2.27 10.79 -15.03
N ASP A 232 0.98 11.15 -14.96
CA ASP A 232 0.26 11.37 -13.71
C ASP A 232 0.27 10.08 -12.87
N THR A 233 -0.13 8.96 -13.47
CA THR A 233 -0.13 7.65 -12.81
C THR A 233 1.29 7.20 -12.44
N PHE A 234 2.31 7.49 -13.25
CA PHE A 234 3.70 7.20 -12.89
C PHE A 234 4.10 8.00 -11.65
N GLY A 235 3.72 9.27 -11.54
CA GLY A 235 3.94 10.09 -10.35
C GLY A 235 3.27 9.52 -9.09
N HIS A 236 2.02 9.04 -9.21
CA HIS A 236 1.31 8.35 -8.12
C HIS A 236 2.06 7.10 -7.65
N GLU A 237 2.39 6.21 -8.57
CA GLU A 237 3.05 4.93 -8.24
C GLU A 237 4.51 5.11 -7.78
N LEU A 238 5.20 6.13 -8.32
CA LEU A 238 6.51 6.54 -7.83
C LEU A 238 6.43 7.02 -6.39
N THR A 239 5.36 7.72 -6.02
CA THR A 239 5.16 8.18 -4.65
C THR A 239 4.91 7.00 -3.70
N HIS A 240 4.14 5.99 -4.12
CA HIS A 240 4.03 4.72 -3.37
C HIS A 240 5.37 4.04 -3.15
N ALA A 241 6.24 4.03 -4.17
CA ALA A 241 7.58 3.44 -4.05
C ALA A 241 8.50 4.21 -3.08
N ASN A 242 8.20 5.47 -2.81
CA ASN A 242 8.99 6.37 -1.97
C ASN A 242 8.28 6.77 -0.66
N ASP A 243 7.28 6.00 -0.22
CA ASP A 243 6.63 6.24 1.06
C ASP A 243 7.36 5.55 2.24
N TRP A 244 6.88 5.79 3.48
CA TRP A 244 7.45 5.21 4.69
C TRP A 244 7.47 3.67 4.71
N PHE A 245 6.69 3.02 3.86
CA PHE A 245 6.62 1.57 3.76
C PHE A 245 7.61 1.04 2.71
N SER A 246 7.68 1.64 1.52
CA SER A 246 8.41 1.05 0.39
C SER A 246 9.79 1.64 0.13
N ASP A 247 10.08 2.85 0.59
CA ASP A 247 11.34 3.52 0.29
C ASP A 247 12.53 2.79 0.91
N LYS A 248 13.44 2.28 0.08
CA LYS A 248 14.56 1.42 0.52
C LYS A 248 15.66 2.16 1.27
N GLU A 249 15.68 3.48 1.19
CA GLU A 249 16.73 4.30 1.78
C GLU A 249 16.36 4.83 3.17
N LEU A 250 15.09 4.66 3.61
CA LEU A 250 14.67 5.10 4.93
C LEU A 250 15.10 4.11 6.02
N ASP A 251 15.78 4.63 7.03
CA ASP A 251 15.95 3.92 8.29
C ASP A 251 14.65 3.83 9.09
N LEU A 252 14.63 3.02 10.14
CA LEU A 252 13.41 2.79 10.92
C LEU A 252 12.88 4.06 11.61
N THR A 253 13.78 4.94 12.05
CA THR A 253 13.40 6.22 12.68
C THR A 253 12.79 7.16 11.65
N GLU A 254 13.37 7.25 10.45
CA GLU A 254 12.86 8.03 9.35
C GLU A 254 11.47 7.55 8.91
N ARG A 255 11.25 6.23 8.80
CA ARG A 255 9.93 5.66 8.48
C ARG A 255 8.86 6.04 9.49
N VAL A 256 9.16 5.95 10.78
CA VAL A 256 8.23 6.38 11.84
C VAL A 256 7.93 7.87 11.75
N ASN A 257 8.96 8.69 11.52
CA ASN A 257 8.79 10.13 11.38
C ASN A 257 7.95 10.49 10.16
N PHE A 258 8.18 9.82 9.04
CA PHE A 258 7.44 10.04 7.81
C PHE A 258 5.98 9.64 7.96
N MET A 259 5.70 8.42 8.44
CA MET A 259 4.33 7.98 8.70
C MET A 259 3.58 8.92 9.65
N TYR A 260 4.26 9.42 10.69
CA TYR A 260 3.69 10.38 11.62
C TYR A 260 3.38 11.73 10.95
N ASP A 261 4.33 12.28 10.18
CA ASP A 261 4.15 13.54 9.46
C ASP A 261 3.01 13.44 8.44
N ALA A 262 2.92 12.31 7.71
CA ALA A 262 1.82 12.02 6.80
C ALA A 262 0.49 11.94 7.54
N HIS A 263 0.41 11.18 8.64
CA HIS A 263 -0.81 11.05 9.44
C HIS A 263 -1.31 12.40 9.98
N THR A 264 -0.40 13.21 10.53
CA THR A 264 -0.74 14.50 11.13
C THR A 264 -1.22 15.50 10.09
N THR A 265 -0.57 15.54 8.93
CA THR A 265 -0.97 16.36 7.79
C THR A 265 -2.32 15.90 7.22
N PHE A 266 -2.51 14.59 7.02
CA PHE A 266 -3.77 14.01 6.56
C PHE A 266 -4.96 14.42 7.42
N LYS A 267 -4.81 14.39 8.75
CA LYS A 267 -5.89 14.78 9.69
C LYS A 267 -6.32 16.24 9.56
N GLN A 268 -5.45 17.10 9.05
CA GLN A 268 -5.69 18.53 8.87
C GLN A 268 -5.99 18.90 7.41
N SER A 269 -5.77 17.95 6.50
CA SER A 269 -5.89 18.14 5.06
C SER A 269 -7.32 18.44 4.64
N THR A 270 -7.48 19.48 3.83
CA THR A 270 -8.74 19.77 3.11
C THR A 270 -8.80 19.03 1.78
N PHE A 271 -7.65 18.56 1.27
CA PHE A 271 -7.55 17.74 0.06
C PHE A 271 -8.14 16.33 0.27
N ARG A 272 -8.16 15.85 1.52
CA ARG A 272 -8.82 14.59 1.89
C ARG A 272 -10.25 14.47 1.35
N ASP A 273 -10.99 15.57 1.29
CA ASP A 273 -12.40 15.58 0.86
C ASP A 273 -12.57 15.50 -0.67
N SER A 274 -11.49 15.70 -1.44
CA SER A 274 -11.51 15.70 -2.91
C SER A 274 -11.04 14.39 -3.56
N ILE A 275 -10.48 13.46 -2.79
CA ILE A 275 -10.03 12.19 -3.36
C ILE A 275 -11.23 11.27 -3.59
N ASP A 276 -11.39 10.82 -4.84
CA ASP A 276 -12.44 9.87 -5.25
C ASP A 276 -12.08 8.42 -4.87
N VAL A 277 -11.61 8.21 -3.63
CA VAL A 277 -11.72 6.87 -3.06
C VAL A 277 -13.17 6.71 -2.67
N ASN A 278 -13.95 6.10 -3.56
CA ASN A 278 -15.40 5.89 -3.50
C ASN A 278 -15.98 5.26 -2.20
N SER A 279 -15.24 5.19 -1.08
CA SER A 279 -15.70 4.65 0.21
C SER A 279 -15.21 5.35 1.50
N LEU A 280 -14.34 6.37 1.46
CA LEU A 280 -13.59 6.78 2.66
C LEU A 280 -14.00 8.14 3.27
N LYS A 281 -15.29 8.30 3.58
CA LYS A 281 -15.74 9.55 4.22
C LYS A 281 -15.43 9.67 5.71
N ASP A 282 -15.05 8.61 6.42
CA ASP A 282 -14.56 8.72 7.79
C ASP A 282 -13.52 7.63 8.08
N LEU A 283 -12.35 8.02 8.60
CA LEU A 283 -11.40 7.05 9.19
C LEU A 283 -12.05 6.29 10.37
N GLU A 284 -13.04 6.91 11.01
CA GLU A 284 -13.79 6.33 12.12
C GLU A 284 -14.55 5.08 11.66
N GLY A 285 -14.16 3.93 12.20
CA GLY A 285 -14.77 2.63 11.90
C GLY A 285 -13.95 1.73 10.97
N LEU A 286 -12.91 2.27 10.34
CA LEU A 286 -11.93 1.47 9.60
C LEU A 286 -10.98 0.74 10.55
N SER A 287 -10.58 -0.48 10.18
CA SER A 287 -9.47 -1.17 10.83
C SER A 287 -8.15 -0.41 10.58
N GLY A 288 -7.16 -0.59 11.45
CA GLY A 288 -5.85 0.06 11.29
C GLY A 288 -5.18 -0.21 9.94
N LYS A 289 -5.36 -1.41 9.39
CA LYS A 289 -4.88 -1.77 8.05
C LYS A 289 -5.58 -0.96 6.95
N GLU A 290 -6.89 -0.81 7.05
CA GLU A 290 -7.65 0.00 6.09
C GLU A 290 -7.24 1.47 6.19
N GLN A 291 -7.14 2.02 7.41
CA GLN A 291 -6.66 3.39 7.63
C GLN A 291 -5.25 3.61 7.07
N HIS A 292 -4.36 2.62 7.20
CA HIS A 292 -3.03 2.68 6.62
C HIS A 292 -3.11 2.73 5.09
N GLN A 293 -3.90 1.86 4.45
CA GLN A 293 -4.09 1.91 3.00
C GLN A 293 -4.62 3.27 2.55
N VAL A 294 -5.61 3.83 3.25
CA VAL A 294 -6.14 5.18 2.98
C VAL A 294 -5.03 6.21 2.99
N LEU A 295 -4.19 6.20 4.02
CA LEU A 295 -3.12 7.17 4.19
C LEU A 295 -2.09 7.04 3.05
N ARG A 296 -1.76 5.81 2.63
CA ARG A 296 -0.83 5.57 1.52
C ARG A 296 -1.38 6.10 0.19
N GLU A 297 -2.63 5.78 -0.16
CA GLU A 297 -3.23 6.30 -1.38
C GLU A 297 -3.33 7.82 -1.35
N TRP A 298 -3.77 8.41 -0.24
CA TRP A 298 -3.79 9.88 -0.11
C TRP A 298 -2.42 10.50 -0.31
N PHE A 299 -1.37 9.87 0.23
CA PHE A 299 -0.01 10.37 0.06
C PHE A 299 0.44 10.27 -1.41
N ALA A 300 0.08 9.18 -2.09
CA ALA A 300 0.34 9.01 -3.52
C ALA A 300 -0.42 10.03 -4.39
N ASP A 301 -1.69 10.31 -4.10
CA ASP A 301 -2.51 11.30 -4.82
C ASP A 301 -1.92 12.72 -4.71
N ILE A 302 -1.45 13.12 -3.52
CA ILE A 302 -0.77 14.43 -3.37
C ILE A 302 0.62 14.44 -4.03
N GLY A 303 1.27 13.28 -4.13
CA GLY A 303 2.50 13.11 -4.89
C GLY A 303 2.29 13.24 -6.39
N GLU A 304 1.19 12.71 -6.93
CA GLU A 304 0.76 12.94 -8.30
C GLU A 304 0.62 14.45 -8.58
N LEU A 305 -0.03 15.20 -7.69
CA LEU A 305 -0.14 16.66 -7.82
C LEU A 305 1.21 17.37 -7.77
N TYR A 306 2.11 16.92 -6.90
CA TYR A 306 3.48 17.44 -6.82
C TYR A 306 4.24 17.24 -8.13
N PHE A 307 4.04 16.10 -8.78
CA PHE A 307 4.69 15.82 -10.06
C PHE A 307 3.96 16.37 -11.26
N SER A 308 2.66 16.62 -11.23
CA SER A 308 1.89 17.09 -12.40
C SER A 308 1.71 18.62 -12.42
N THR A 309 1.37 19.21 -11.28
CA THR A 309 0.93 20.62 -11.15
C THR A 309 1.48 21.31 -9.89
N PRO A 310 2.82 21.29 -9.66
CA PRO A 310 3.43 21.70 -8.39
C PRO A 310 3.10 23.13 -7.97
N GLU A 311 3.04 24.09 -8.90
CA GLU A 311 2.73 25.50 -8.58
C GLU A 311 1.29 25.68 -8.10
N GLU A 312 0.33 25.00 -8.73
CA GLU A 312 -1.06 25.02 -8.28
C GLU A 312 -1.19 24.30 -6.93
N PHE A 313 -0.56 23.15 -6.79
CA PHE A 313 -0.57 22.36 -5.56
C PHE A 313 0.01 23.16 -4.38
N LYS A 314 1.18 23.77 -4.54
CA LYS A 314 1.82 24.65 -3.56
C LYS A 314 0.93 25.83 -3.15
N THR A 315 0.19 26.39 -4.10
CA THR A 315 -0.69 27.54 -3.85
C THR A 315 -1.94 27.14 -3.07
N ARG A 316 -2.54 25.99 -3.39
CA ARG A 316 -3.83 25.56 -2.84
C ARG A 316 -3.70 24.71 -1.58
N HIS A 317 -2.62 23.95 -1.46
CA HIS A 317 -2.36 22.93 -0.44
C HIS A 317 -0.89 22.98 0.03
N PRO A 318 -0.45 24.11 0.64
CA PRO A 318 0.98 24.34 0.94
C PRO A 318 1.55 23.36 1.99
N ASP A 319 0.73 22.87 2.91
CA ASP A 319 1.15 21.95 3.97
C ASP A 319 1.39 20.55 3.38
N GLU A 320 0.46 20.07 2.54
CA GLU A 320 0.61 18.82 1.79
C GLU A 320 1.79 18.91 0.81
N TYR A 321 1.96 20.04 0.10
CA TYR A 321 3.12 20.27 -0.75
C TYR A 321 4.42 20.15 0.05
N SER A 322 4.50 20.81 1.20
CA SER A 322 5.71 20.81 2.05
C SER A 322 6.02 19.42 2.60
N LEU A 323 4.99 18.60 2.88
CA LEU A 323 5.17 17.22 3.28
C LEU A 323 5.81 16.39 2.16
N VAL A 324 5.25 16.45 0.94
CA VAL A 324 5.75 15.71 -0.22
C VAL A 324 7.17 16.15 -0.56
N ASP A 325 7.39 17.46 -0.63
CA ASP A 325 8.68 18.07 -0.92
C ASP A 325 9.75 17.58 0.05
N LYS A 326 9.48 17.64 1.37
CA LYS A 326 10.41 17.18 2.41
C LYS A 326 10.87 15.73 2.21
N TRP A 327 9.95 14.82 1.91
CA TRP A 327 10.25 13.40 1.90
C TRP A 327 10.74 12.90 0.55
N LEU A 328 10.19 13.39 -0.56
CA LEU A 328 10.64 12.98 -1.90
C LEU A 328 11.97 13.63 -2.31
N THR A 329 12.32 14.81 -1.76
CA THR A 329 13.59 15.50 -2.06
C THR A 329 14.67 15.32 -1.00
N LYS A 330 14.51 14.36 -0.07
CA LYS A 330 15.44 14.15 1.07
C LYS A 330 16.91 14.01 0.64
N ASN A 331 17.15 13.45 -0.55
CA ASN A 331 18.48 13.26 -1.15
C ASN A 331 18.79 14.24 -2.29
N ASP A 332 17.84 15.10 -2.64
CA ASP A 332 18.00 16.12 -3.68
C ASP A 332 17.34 17.46 -3.28
N PRO A 333 17.85 18.15 -2.23
CA PRO A 333 17.16 19.33 -1.66
C PRO A 333 17.06 20.53 -2.60
N ASP A 334 17.79 20.51 -3.73
CA ASP A 334 17.79 21.55 -4.75
C ASP A 334 16.84 21.22 -5.92
N PHE A 335 16.09 20.10 -5.86
CA PHE A 335 15.14 19.71 -6.89
C PHE A 335 14.00 20.73 -7.01
N ASP A 336 13.74 21.20 -8.24
CA ASP A 336 12.63 22.09 -8.54
C ASP A 336 11.56 21.33 -9.34
N PRO A 337 10.43 20.95 -8.71
CA PRO A 337 9.38 20.21 -9.41
C PRO A 337 8.72 21.02 -10.53
N ALA A 338 8.65 22.35 -10.42
CA ALA A 338 8.03 23.21 -11.44
C ALA A 338 8.90 23.29 -12.69
N GLU A 339 10.22 23.43 -12.53
CA GLU A 339 11.16 23.35 -13.65
C GLU A 339 11.15 21.94 -14.29
N ALA A 340 11.11 20.88 -13.47
CA ALA A 340 11.05 19.52 -13.97
C ALA A 340 9.80 19.26 -14.84
N VAL A 341 8.61 19.66 -14.37
CA VAL A 341 7.34 19.57 -15.13
C VAL A 341 7.43 20.32 -16.45
N MET A 342 7.92 21.56 -16.41
CA MET A 342 8.10 22.36 -17.62
C MET A 342 9.00 21.65 -18.63
N ASN A 343 10.12 21.08 -18.19
CA ASN A 343 11.06 20.41 -19.08
C ASN A 343 10.51 19.08 -19.61
N ARG A 344 9.78 18.28 -18.80
CA ARG A 344 9.09 17.08 -19.31
C ARG A 344 8.06 17.43 -20.38
N SER A 345 7.32 18.53 -20.21
CA SER A 345 6.33 18.97 -21.20
C SER A 345 6.94 19.27 -22.58
N ILE A 346 8.19 19.77 -22.64
CA ILE A 346 8.93 19.98 -23.89
C ILE A 346 9.25 18.65 -24.56
N LEU A 347 9.58 17.62 -23.79
CA LEU A 347 9.89 16.29 -24.30
C LEU A 347 8.66 15.54 -24.84
N TYR A 348 7.45 15.87 -24.37
CA TYR A 348 6.22 15.26 -24.86
C TYR A 348 5.96 15.56 -26.33
N ASP A 349 6.32 16.77 -26.77
CA ASP A 349 6.19 17.17 -28.17
C ASP A 349 7.14 16.40 -29.11
N ASP A 350 8.25 15.91 -28.56
CA ASP A 350 9.27 15.14 -29.28
C ASP A 350 9.00 13.64 -29.30
N ILE A 351 8.00 13.14 -28.57
CA ILE A 351 7.64 11.72 -28.58
C ILE A 351 7.21 11.35 -30.01
N PRO A 352 7.97 10.49 -30.72
CA PRO A 352 7.61 10.09 -32.06
C PRO A 352 6.25 9.42 -32.01
N LYS A 353 5.25 10.08 -32.61
CA LYS A 353 3.93 9.52 -32.80
C LYS A 353 4.10 8.37 -33.79
N THR A 354 4.30 7.16 -33.28
CA THR A 354 4.35 5.99 -34.13
C THR A 354 3.00 5.93 -34.85
N THR A 355 3.01 5.72 -36.17
CA THR A 355 1.77 5.52 -36.91
C THR A 355 1.09 4.30 -36.30
N GLN A 356 0.04 4.52 -35.50
CA GLN A 356 -0.69 3.44 -34.85
C GLN A 356 -1.05 2.39 -35.90
N PRO A 357 -0.53 1.16 -35.81
CA PRO A 357 -0.87 0.11 -36.77
C PRO A 357 -2.38 -0.18 -36.76
N ASN A 358 -3.02 0.02 -35.61
CA ASN A 358 -4.37 -0.45 -35.36
C ASN A 358 -5.47 0.59 -35.58
N HIS A 359 -5.17 1.90 -35.63
CA HIS A 359 -6.23 2.88 -35.85
C HIS A 359 -6.76 2.83 -37.30
N LEU A 360 -5.90 2.47 -38.26
CA LEU A 360 -6.30 2.24 -39.66
C LEU A 360 -6.94 0.87 -39.86
N GLU A 361 -6.45 -0.20 -39.21
CA GLU A 361 -7.09 -1.52 -39.32
C GLU A 361 -8.44 -1.59 -38.58
N PHE A 362 -8.61 -0.88 -37.46
CA PHE A 362 -9.91 -0.77 -36.77
C PHE A 362 -10.91 0.06 -37.57
N LEU A 363 -10.47 1.11 -38.27
CA LEU A 363 -11.31 1.86 -39.22
C LEU A 363 -11.60 1.08 -40.51
N GLN A 364 -10.75 0.12 -40.89
CA GLN A 364 -10.94 -0.71 -42.08
C GLN A 364 -11.77 -1.98 -41.81
N ASN A 365 -11.75 -2.50 -40.58
CA ASN A 365 -12.46 -3.72 -40.18
C ASN A 365 -13.65 -3.47 -39.24
N GLY A 366 -13.78 -2.27 -38.67
CA GLY A 366 -14.91 -1.87 -37.85
C GLY A 366 -16.10 -1.47 -38.70
N ASN A 367 -17.23 -2.12 -38.46
CA ASN A 367 -18.49 -1.83 -39.13
C ASN A 367 -18.89 -0.38 -38.79
N LEU A 368 -18.98 0.49 -39.80
CA LEU A 368 -19.29 1.94 -39.67
C LEU A 368 -20.66 2.24 -39.01
N GLU A 369 -21.43 1.23 -38.59
CA GLU A 369 -22.74 1.39 -37.96
C GLU A 369 -22.68 1.67 -36.45
N ASP A 370 -21.54 1.44 -35.78
CA ASP A 370 -21.38 1.64 -34.33
C ASP A 370 -20.85 3.04 -33.95
N ILE A 371 -20.64 3.93 -34.92
CA ILE A 371 -20.35 5.35 -34.68
C ILE A 371 -21.67 6.14 -34.83
N LYS A 372 -22.39 6.33 -33.73
CA LYS A 372 -23.55 7.24 -33.62
C LYS A 372 -23.43 8.15 -32.41
#